data_AF-A0A7V5RMZ7-F1
#
_entry.id   AF-A0A7V5RMZ7-F1
#
_cell.length_a   1.000
_cell.length_b   1.000
_cell.length_c   1.000
_cell.angle_alpha   90.00
_cell.angle_beta   90.00
_cell.angle_gamma   90.00
#
_symmetry.space_group_name_H-M   'P 1'
#
loop_
_entity.id
_entity.type
_entity.pdbx_description
1 polymer ?
#
loop_
_entity_poly.entity_id
_entity_poly.type
_entity_poly.pdbx_seq_one_letter_code
_entity_poly.pdbx_strand_id
1 'polypeptide(L)' 'AQKEIKQAVLQGFDAFITGEVSEHVYHYAREEGIHFIAAGHHATEVFGVRALGEYIGREFNLKTEFINIENPV' A
#
# COMPACT_ATOMS: atom_id res chain seq x y z
N ALA A 1 -8.79 -0.74 -0.69
CA ALA A 1 -7.58 -1.53 -0.34
C ALA A 1 -7.93 -3.01 -0.13
N GLN A 2 -7.92 -3.60 1.08
CA GLN A 2 -7.89 -5.07 1.23
C GLN A 2 -9.02 -5.87 0.53
N LYS A 3 -10.24 -5.32 0.41
CA LYS A 3 -11.37 -5.98 -0.26
C LYS A 3 -11.16 -6.17 -1.77
N GLU A 4 -10.19 -5.48 -2.36
CA GLU A 4 -9.83 -5.59 -3.78
C GLU A 4 -9.07 -6.89 -4.10
N ILE A 5 -8.67 -7.68 -3.10
CA ILE A 5 -8.10 -9.02 -3.32
C ILE A 5 -9.01 -9.90 -4.19
N LYS A 6 -10.34 -9.76 -4.07
CA LYS A 6 -11.31 -10.47 -4.91
C LYS A 6 -11.15 -10.10 -6.38
N GLN A 7 -10.91 -8.82 -6.64
CA GLN A 7 -10.66 -8.33 -8.00
C GLN A 7 -9.32 -8.85 -8.52
N ALA A 8 -8.27 -8.87 -7.69
CA ALA A 8 -6.98 -9.43 -8.07
C ALA A 8 -7.06 -10.90 -8.46
N VAL A 9 -7.80 -11.70 -7.68
CA VAL A 9 -8.10 -13.11 -7.99
C VAL A 9 -8.88 -13.23 -9.30
N LEU A 10 -9.96 -12.46 -9.47
CA LEU A 10 -10.78 -12.47 -10.69
C LEU A 10 -9.99 -12.07 -11.94
N GLN A 11 -8.98 -11.21 -11.79
CA GLN A 11 -8.08 -10.77 -12.86
C GLN A 11 -6.94 -11.76 -13.12
N GLY A 12 -6.80 -12.82 -12.32
CA GLY A 12 -5.78 -13.84 -12.47
C GLY A 12 -4.38 -13.36 -12.06
N PHE A 13 -4.26 -12.44 -11.11
CA PHE A 13 -2.97 -12.01 -10.60
C PHE A 13 -2.36 -13.05 -9.63
N ASP A 14 -1.04 -13.16 -9.66
CA ASP A 14 -0.29 -14.09 -8.80
C ASP A 14 -0.16 -13.58 -7.35
N ALA A 15 -0.23 -12.26 -7.15
CA ALA A 15 -0.02 -11.65 -5.85
C ALA A 15 -0.85 -10.38 -5.63
N PHE A 16 -1.20 -10.11 -4.37
CA PHE A 16 -1.86 -8.90 -3.90
C PHE A 16 -1.10 -8.30 -2.71
N ILE A 17 -0.70 -7.04 -2.84
CA ILE A 17 0.07 -6.29 -1.83
C ILE A 17 -0.79 -5.15 -1.30
N THR A 18 -0.85 -5.01 0.02
CA THR A 18 -1.60 -3.97 0.72
C THR A 18 -0.88 -3.57 2.01
N GLY A 19 -1.32 -2.50 2.67
CA GLY A 19 -0.75 -2.09 3.97
C GLY A 19 -1.16 -3.00 5.12
N GLU A 20 -2.45 -3.26 5.25
CA GLU A 20 -3.01 -3.98 6.41
C GLU A 20 -3.54 -5.37 6.04
N VAL A 21 -3.76 -6.22 7.06
CA VAL A 21 -4.38 -7.54 6.94
C VAL A 21 -5.62 -7.65 7.83
N SER A 22 -6.57 -8.50 7.44
CA SER A 22 -7.69 -8.95 8.27
C SER A 22 -7.86 -10.46 8.17
N GLU A 23 -8.46 -11.08 9.19
CA GLU A 23 -8.65 -12.53 9.28
C GLU A 23 -9.32 -13.12 8.03
N HIS A 24 -10.44 -12.52 7.60
CA HIS A 24 -11.16 -12.96 6.40
C HIS A 24 -10.27 -12.92 5.15
N VAL A 25 -9.44 -11.88 4.99
CA VAL A 25 -8.58 -11.72 3.81
C VAL A 25 -7.47 -12.77 3.78
N TYR A 26 -6.93 -13.14 4.94
CA TYR A 26 -5.97 -14.23 5.06
C TYR A 26 -6.55 -15.56 4.57
N HIS A 27 -7.74 -15.93 5.05
CA HIS A 27 -8.41 -17.17 4.63
C HIS A 27 -8.76 -17.14 3.15
N TYR A 28 -9.33 -16.04 2.67
CA TYR A 28 -9.66 -15.87 1.26
C TYR A 28 -8.44 -16.02 0.35
N ALA A 29 -7.31 -15.39 0.68
CA ALA A 29 -6.08 -15.51 -0.11
C ALA A 29 -5.59 -16.97 -0.20
N ARG A 30 -5.68 -17.69 0.92
CA ARG A 30 -5.27 -19.10 1.00
C ARG A 30 -6.18 -20.04 0.23
N GLU A 31 -7.49 -19.77 0.24
CA GLU A 31 -8.49 -20.55 -0.50
C GLU A 31 -8.38 -20.34 -2.01
N GLU A 32 -8.14 -19.11 -2.44
CA GLU A 32 -8.02 -18.74 -3.86
C GLU A 32 -6.61 -18.94 -4.44
N GLY A 33 -5.62 -19.28 -3.59
CA GLY A 33 -4.25 -19.56 -4.03
C GLY A 33 -3.44 -18.34 -4.47
N ILE A 34 -3.82 -17.12 -4.07
CA ILE A 34 -3.09 -15.89 -4.38
C ILE A 34 -2.07 -15.55 -3.28
N HIS A 35 -0.87 -15.10 -3.66
CA HIS A 35 0.10 -14.61 -2.68
C HIS A 35 -0.38 -13.29 -2.06
N PHE A 36 -0.52 -13.25 -0.74
CA PHE A 36 -0.94 -12.05 -0.03
C PHE A 36 0.22 -11.45 0.80
N ILE A 37 0.45 -10.14 0.65
CA ILE A 37 1.50 -9.41 1.37
C ILE A 37 0.89 -8.19 2.06
N ALA A 38 0.95 -8.16 3.39
CA ALA A 38 0.66 -6.97 4.19
C ALA A 38 1.97 -6.30 4.58
N ALA A 39 2.25 -5.13 4.00
CA ALA A 39 3.53 -4.44 4.11
C ALA A 39 3.53 -3.24 5.08
N GLY A 40 2.47 -3.08 5.88
CA GLY A 40 2.27 -1.98 6.84
C GLY A 40 1.53 -0.80 6.22
N HIS A 41 0.54 -0.23 6.92
CA HIS A 41 -0.25 0.89 6.39
C HIS A 41 0.64 2.10 6.17
N HIS A 42 1.32 2.55 7.23
CA HIS A 42 2.26 3.65 7.16
C HIS A 42 3.35 3.41 6.11
N ALA A 43 3.99 2.24 6.15
CA ALA A 43 5.09 1.90 5.26
C ALA A 43 4.69 1.91 3.77
N THR A 44 3.43 1.62 3.43
CA THR A 44 2.96 1.61 2.04
C THR A 44 2.43 2.97 1.55
N GLU A 45 2.12 3.91 2.46
CA GLU A 45 1.49 5.18 2.10
C GLU A 45 2.46 6.38 2.10
N VAL A 46 3.65 6.25 2.71
CA VAL A 46 4.66 7.33 2.72
C VAL A 46 5.14 7.76 1.32
N PHE A 47 5.07 6.87 0.33
CA PHE A 47 5.61 7.14 -1.00
C PHE A 47 4.88 8.27 -1.72
N GLY A 48 3.55 8.33 -1.57
CA GLY A 48 2.71 9.31 -2.26
C GLY A 48 2.97 10.74 -1.79
N VAL A 49 2.96 10.95 -0.47
CA VAL A 49 3.20 12.29 0.11
C VAL A 49 4.64 12.76 -0.13
N ARG A 50 5.62 11.85 -0.11
CA ARG A 50 7.01 12.17 -0.44
C ARG A 50 7.14 12.64 -1.89
N ALA A 51 6.59 11.88 -2.84
CA ALA A 51 6.60 12.24 -4.26
C ALA A 51 5.85 13.55 -4.53
N LEU A 52 4.74 13.79 -3.83
CA LEU A 52 4.00 15.04 -3.92
C LEU A 52 4.84 16.23 -3.44
N GLY A 53 5.54 16.07 -2.30
CA GLY A 53 6.48 17.08 -1.79
C GLY A 53 7.57 17.43 -2.81
N GLU A 54 8.21 16.42 -3.40
CA GLU A 54 9.20 16.63 -4.45
C GLU A 54 8.62 17.34 -5.67
N TYR A 55 7.42 16.95 -6.10
CA TYR A 55 6.73 17.56 -7.23
C TYR A 55 6.45 19.05 -6.98
N ILE A 56 5.79 19.40 -5.89
CA ILE A 56 5.46 20.80 -5.58
C ILE A 56 6.72 21.65 -5.34
N GLY A 57 7.77 21.06 -4.75
CA GLY A 57 9.04 21.73 -4.52
C GLY A 57 9.67 22.18 -5.83
N ARG A 58 9.64 21.32 -6.86
CA ARG A 58 10.13 21.64 -8.20
C ARG A 58 9.22 22.64 -8.93
N GLU A 59 7.91 22.38 -8.99
CA GLU A 59 6.98 23.17 -9.82
C GLU A 59 6.82 24.60 -9.32
N PHE A 60 6.87 24.81 -8.00
CA PHE A 60 6.62 26.11 -7.38
C PHE A 60 7.88 26.74 -6.76
N ASN A 61 9.05 26.13 -6.97
CA ASN A 61 10.33 26.55 -6.39
C ASN A 61 10.25 26.71 -4.86
N LEU A 62 9.64 25.72 -4.20
CA LEU A 62 9.46 25.68 -2.75
C LEU A 62 10.46 24.73 -2.10
N LYS A 63 10.92 25.07 -0.90
CA LYS A 63 11.64 24.11 -0.07
C LYS A 63 10.63 23.18 0.59
N THR A 64 10.74 21.89 0.33
CA THR A 64 9.90 20.85 0.92
C THR A 64 10.75 19.87 1.72
N GLU A 65 10.22 19.42 2.85
CA GLU A 65 10.87 18.44 3.71
C GLU A 65 9.87 17.34 4.06
N PHE A 66 10.27 16.09 3.82
CA PHE A 66 9.47 14.93 4.21
C PHE A 66 9.95 14.43 5.58
N ILE A 67 9.08 14.51 6.58
CA ILE A 67 9.35 14.00 7.93
C ILE A 67 8.63 12.67 8.10
N ASN A 68 9.41 11.58 8.17
CA ASN A 68 8.88 10.26 8.43
C ASN A 68 8.88 9.97 9.93
N ILE A 69 7.70 10.00 10.55
CA ILE A 69 7.51 9.54 11.92
C ILE A 69 6.98 8.12 11.84
N GLU A 70 7.78 7.14 12.25
CA GLU A 70 7.39 5.73 12.18
C GLU A 70 6.12 5.46 12.98
N ASN A 71 5.13 4.87 12.31
CA ASN A 71 3.98 4.25 12.93
C ASN A 71 4.06 2.73 12.67
N PRO A 72 4.10 1.89 13.72
CA PRO A 72 4.18 0.43 13.57
C PRO A 72 2.88 -0.22 13.03
N VAL A 73 1.82 0.56 12.82
CA VAL A 73 0.52 0.12 12.26
C VAL A 73 0.43 0.51 10.79
#